data_AF-A0A950F6U8-F1
#
_entry.id   AF-A0A950F6U8-F1
#
_cell.length_a   1.000
_cell.length_b   1.000
_cell.length_c   1.000
_cell.angle_alpha   90.00
_cell.angle_beta   90.00
_cell.angle_gamma   90.00
#
_symmetry.space_group_name_H-M   'P 1'
#
loop_
_entity.id
_entity.type
_entity.pdbx_description
1 polymer ?
#
loop_
_entity_poly.entity_id
_entity_poly.type
_entity_poly.pdbx_seq_one_letter_code
_entity_poly.pdbx_strand_id
1 'polypeptide(L)'
;MGAGITRREFIDGIACAVAAGGLVPEVGRAAPDGTPYPPARTGYLGSRPQDFAIAHGVRDGRRYEIGSQPVAEQYDIVVIGSGIGGLASAHYLRKARPGA
;
A
#
# COMPACT_ATOMS: atom_id res chain seq x y z
N MET A 1 -30.44 19.83 -13.50
CA MET A 1 -29.01 20.00 -13.14
C MET A 1 -28.91 19.81 -11.65
N GLY A 2 -28.42 18.64 -11.21
CA GLY A 2 -28.39 18.29 -9.80
C GLY A 2 -27.46 19.23 -9.03
N ALA A 3 -27.93 19.79 -7.93
CA ALA A 3 -27.11 20.58 -7.03
C ALA A 3 -25.91 19.72 -6.60
N GLY A 4 -24.70 20.25 -6.78
CA GLY A 4 -23.48 19.57 -6.35
C GLY A 4 -23.43 19.41 -4.83
N ILE A 5 -22.60 18.49 -4.34
CA ILE A 5 -22.39 18.27 -2.91
C ILE A 5 -21.89 19.57 -2.27
N THR A 6 -22.60 20.07 -1.27
CA THR A 6 -22.21 21.25 -0.50
C THR A 6 -21.09 20.91 0.47
N ARG A 7 -20.34 21.93 0.91
CA ARG A 7 -19.28 21.77 1.92
C ARG A 7 -19.78 21.10 3.20
N ARG A 8 -21.03 21.38 3.61
CA ARG A 8 -21.64 20.78 4.81
C ARG A 8 -21.91 19.30 4.58
N GLU A 9 -22.55 18.94 3.48
CA GLU A 9 -22.82 17.53 3.14
C GLU A 9 -21.54 16.70 3.03
N PHE A 10 -20.45 17.29 2.52
CA PHE A 10 -19.15 16.64 2.49
C PHE A 10 -18.56 16.43 3.90
N ILE A 11 -18.60 17.45 4.76
CA ILE A 11 -18.07 17.35 6.13
C ILE A 11 -18.89 16.35 6.95
N ASP A 12 -20.21 16.40 6.86
CA ASP A 12 -21.11 15.50 7.58
C ASP A 12 -20.93 14.06 7.10
N GLY A 13 -20.75 13.86 5.79
CA GLY A 13 -20.44 12.55 5.21
C GLY A 13 -19.12 11.94 5.74
N ILE A 14 -18.06 12.75 5.84
CA ILE A 14 -16.78 12.30 6.43
C ILE A 14 -16.95 11.97 7.92
N ALA A 15 -17.64 12.83 8.67
CA ALA A 15 -17.86 12.61 10.11
C ALA A 15 -18.60 11.28 10.36
N CYS A 16 -19.65 11.00 9.58
CA CYS A 16 -20.36 9.73 9.63
C CYS A 16 -19.46 8.53 9.26
N ALA A 17 -18.63 8.64 8.22
CA ALA A 17 -17.72 7.57 7.82
C ALA A 17 -16.67 7.25 8.90
N VAL A 18 -16.11 8.28 9.54
CA VAL A 18 -15.14 8.12 10.64
C VAL A 18 -15.80 7.48 11.87
N ALA A 19 -16.98 7.96 12.26
CA ALA A 19 -17.71 7.40 13.39
C ALA A 19 -18.10 5.94 13.16
N ALA A 20 -18.61 5.60 11.96
CA ALA A 20 -18.94 4.23 11.59
C ALA A 20 -17.69 3.33 11.54
N GLY A 21 -16.57 3.83 11.00
CA GLY A 21 -15.30 3.11 10.96
C GLY A 21 -14.74 2.81 12.36
N GLY A 22 -14.91 3.73 13.32
CA GLY A 22 -14.49 3.54 14.71
C GLY A 22 -15.35 2.54 15.50
N LEU A 23 -16.54 2.20 15.02
CA LEU A 23 -17.43 1.20 15.62
C LEU A 23 -17.17 -0.22 15.11
N VAL A 24 -16.30 -0.40 14.09
CA VAL A 24 -15.93 -1.72 13.59
C VAL A 24 -14.80 -2.27 14.46
N PRO A 25 -15.05 -3.25 15.35
CA PRO A 25 -14.07 -3.73 16.34
C PRO A 25 -12.82 -4.38 15.71
N GLU A 26 -12.88 -4.73 14.42
CA GLU A 26 -11.79 -5.36 13.67
C GLU A 26 -10.91 -4.36 12.90
N VAL A 27 -11.37 -3.11 12.68
CA VAL A 27 -10.58 -2.07 12.00
C VAL A 27 -9.59 -1.48 13.01
N GLY A 28 -8.53 -2.23 13.30
CA GLY A 28 -7.49 -1.83 14.25
C GLY A 28 -6.96 -2.96 15.12
N ARG A 29 -7.42 -4.20 14.95
CA ARG A 29 -6.80 -5.33 15.66
C ARG A 29 -5.36 -5.49 15.20
N ALA A 30 -4.43 -5.20 16.12
CA ALA A 30 -3.04 -5.61 16.00
C ALA A 30 -2.97 -7.12 15.84
N ALA A 31 -1.97 -7.59 15.08
CA ALA A 31 -1.73 -9.02 14.90
C ALA A 31 -1.61 -9.72 16.27
N PRO A 32 -2.10 -10.96 16.41
CA PRO A 32 -2.02 -11.70 17.67
C PRO A 32 -0.60 -11.77 18.21
N ASP A 33 -0.48 -11.69 19.53
CA ASP A 33 0.77 -11.80 20.28
C ASP A 33 1.50 -13.08 19.89
N GLY A 34 2.76 -12.95 19.45
CA GLY A 34 3.58 -14.06 18.97
C GLY A 34 3.85 -14.06 17.46
N THR A 35 3.36 -13.07 16.71
CA THR A 35 3.80 -12.86 15.32
C THR A 35 5.24 -12.33 15.27
N PRO A 36 6.21 -13.09 14.74
CA PRO A 36 7.60 -12.61 14.62
C PRO A 36 7.66 -11.54 13.52
N TYR A 37 7.74 -10.28 13.95
CA TYR A 37 8.36 -9.14 13.27
C TYR A 37 7.78 -8.63 11.91
N PRO A 38 7.46 -7.32 11.78
CA PRO A 38 7.28 -6.30 12.81
C PRO A 38 5.85 -5.75 12.84
N PRO A 39 4.96 -6.31 13.67
CA PRO A 39 3.74 -5.64 14.12
C PRO A 39 3.89 -4.92 15.48
N ALA A 40 4.94 -5.21 16.27
CA ALA A 40 5.13 -4.64 17.62
C ALA A 40 5.90 -3.31 17.66
N ARG A 41 6.42 -2.82 16.54
CA ARG A 41 7.17 -1.55 16.50
C ARG A 41 6.20 -0.39 16.36
N THR A 42 5.97 0.34 17.46
CA THR A 42 5.24 1.60 17.47
C THR A 42 6.18 2.76 17.12
N GLY A 43 5.77 3.65 16.22
CA GLY A 43 6.54 4.83 15.77
C GLY A 43 6.76 4.91 14.25
N TYR A 44 7.32 6.03 13.79
CA TYR A 44 7.67 6.23 12.37
C TYR A 44 8.97 5.49 12.05
N LEU A 45 8.85 4.32 11.40
CA LEU A 45 9.99 3.47 11.04
C LEU A 45 10.61 3.79 9.68
N GLY A 46 9.98 4.71 8.93
CA GLY A 46 10.42 5.13 7.60
C GLY A 46 11.29 6.37 7.60
N SER A 47 11.77 6.73 6.41
CA SER A 47 12.57 7.92 6.10
C SER A 47 13.81 8.15 6.97
N ARG A 48 14.47 7.08 7.41
CA ARG A 48 15.81 7.19 7.99
C ARG A 48 16.82 7.36 6.85
N PRO A 49 17.99 7.98 7.10
CA PRO A 49 19.04 8.11 6.08
C PRO A 49 19.43 6.78 5.42
N GLN A 50 19.39 5.67 6.17
CA GLN A 50 19.69 4.34 5.63
C GLN A 50 18.62 3.80 4.67
N ASP A 51 17.36 4.19 4.85
CA ASP A 51 16.24 3.74 3.99
C ASP A 51 16.41 4.27 2.56
N PHE A 52 17.10 5.41 2.41
CA PHE A 52 17.38 6.04 1.11
C PHE A 52 18.75 5.69 0.54
N ALA A 53 19.55 4.84 1.21
CA ALA A 53 20.93 4.59 0.81
C ALA A 53 21.06 4.03 -0.62
N ILE A 54 20.12 3.16 -1.03
CA ILE A 54 20.10 2.59 -2.38
C ILE A 54 19.73 3.66 -3.42
N ALA A 55 18.63 4.38 -3.19
CA ALA A 55 18.15 5.42 -4.11
C ALA A 55 19.16 6.57 -4.25
N HIS A 56 19.76 7.02 -3.14
CA HIS A 56 20.85 8.00 -3.16
C HIS A 56 22.10 7.44 -3.83
N GLY A 57 22.43 6.17 -3.61
CA GLY A 57 23.52 5.51 -4.33
C GLY A 57 23.33 5.63 -5.85
N VAL A 58 22.14 5.33 -6.37
CA VAL A 58 21.84 5.46 -7.80
C VAL A 58 21.97 6.91 -8.28
N ARG A 59 21.41 7.88 -7.53
CA ARG A 59 21.57 9.31 -7.80
C ARG A 59 23.05 9.72 -7.88
N ASP A 60 23.86 9.18 -6.98
CA ASP A 60 25.28 9.48 -6.83
C ASP A 60 26.16 8.67 -7.79
N GLY A 61 25.56 7.96 -8.76
CA GLY A 61 26.26 7.26 -9.84
C GLY A 61 26.61 5.80 -9.55
N ARG A 62 26.20 5.26 -8.40
CA ARG A 62 26.37 3.84 -8.08
C ARG A 62 25.49 2.99 -8.99
N ARG A 63 26.11 2.03 -9.67
CA ARG A 63 25.41 1.00 -10.46
C ARG A 63 25.30 -0.28 -9.64
N TYR A 64 24.14 -0.92 -9.72
CA TYR A 64 23.88 -2.23 -9.12
C TYR A 64 23.78 -3.24 -10.26
N GLU A 65 24.59 -4.30 -10.21
CA GLU A 65 24.54 -5.39 -11.19
C GLU A 65 23.37 -6.32 -10.87
N ILE A 66 22.18 -5.93 -11.33
CA ILE A 66 20.95 -6.70 -11.14
C ILE A 66 20.79 -7.72 -12.29
N GLY A 67 21.34 -7.42 -13.46
CA GLY A 67 21.18 -8.26 -14.66
C GLY A 67 21.92 -9.60 -14.64
N SER A 68 22.89 -9.79 -13.74
CA SER A 68 23.59 -11.07 -13.55
C SER A 68 22.88 -12.01 -12.57
N GLN A 69 21.80 -11.55 -11.92
CA GLN A 69 21.04 -12.38 -11.00
C GLN A 69 20.22 -13.42 -11.78
N PRO A 70 20.17 -14.68 -11.31
CA PRO A 70 19.34 -15.70 -11.94
C PRO A 70 17.86 -15.27 -11.90
N VAL A 71 17.17 -15.44 -13.03
CA VAL A 71 15.73 -15.21 -13.09
C VAL A 71 15.05 -16.36 -12.35
N ALA A 72 14.46 -16.07 -11.19
CA ALA A 72 13.78 -17.07 -10.37
C ALA A 72 12.43 -17.51 -10.97
N GLU A 73 11.77 -16.63 -11.71
CA GLU A 73 10.39 -16.79 -12.15
C GLU A 73 10.07 -15.82 -13.30
N GLN A 74 9.07 -16.19 -14.11
CA GLN A 74 8.57 -15.39 -15.22
C GLN A 74 7.11 -15.05 -14.95
N TYR A 75 6.77 -13.76 -15.10
CA TYR A 75 5.43 -13.25 -14.92
C TYR A 75 4.97 -12.53 -16.19
N ASP A 76 3.72 -12.74 -16.59
CA ASP A 76 3.12 -11.98 -17.69
C ASP A 76 2.85 -10.53 -17.27
N ILE A 77 2.45 -10.32 -16.00
CA ILE A 77 2.08 -9.00 -15.46
C ILE A 77 2.54 -8.89 -14.01
N VAL A 78 3.13 -7.75 -13.66
CA VAL A 78 3.51 -7.39 -12.28
C VAL A 78 2.79 -6.10 -11.87
N VAL A 79 2.12 -6.11 -10.73
CA VAL A 79 1.49 -4.92 -10.14
C VAL A 79 2.37 -4.42 -8.99
N ILE A 80 2.94 -3.23 -9.13
CA ILE A 80 3.81 -2.63 -8.12
C ILE A 80 3.01 -1.61 -7.29
N GLY A 81 2.87 -1.88 -6.00
CA GLY A 81 2.18 -1.00 -5.04
C GLY A 81 0.85 -1.56 -4.54
N SER A 82 0.59 -1.43 -3.24
CA SER A 82 -0.58 -1.98 -2.53
C SER A 82 -1.61 -0.93 -2.11
N GLY A 83 -1.57 0.26 -2.72
CA GLY A 83 -2.62 1.28 -2.55
C GLY A 83 -3.93 0.89 -3.24
N ILE A 84 -4.96 1.74 -3.12
CA ILE A 84 -6.27 1.52 -3.75
C ILE A 84 -6.14 1.25 -5.26
N GLY A 85 -5.31 2.02 -5.97
CA GLY A 85 -5.08 1.83 -7.39
C GLY A 85 -4.42 0.48 -7.73
N GLY A 86 -3.46 0.04 -6.91
CA GLY A 86 -2.77 -1.24 -7.10
C GLY A 86 -3.70 -2.42 -6.83
N LEU A 87 -4.44 -2.39 -5.73
CA LEU A 87 -5.44 -3.41 -5.40
C LEU A 87 -6.58 -3.47 -6.42
N ALA A 88 -7.07 -2.31 -6.89
CA ALA A 88 -8.05 -2.25 -7.95
C ALA A 88 -7.51 -2.86 -9.25
N SER A 89 -6.28 -2.54 -9.63
CA SER A 89 -5.62 -3.11 -10.82
C SER A 89 -5.50 -4.63 -10.72
N ALA A 90 -5.03 -5.16 -9.58
CA ALA A 90 -4.95 -6.59 -9.33
C ALA A 90 -6.33 -7.27 -9.38
N HIS A 91 -7.36 -6.63 -8.81
CA HIS A 91 -8.74 -7.14 -8.84
C HIS A 91 -9.29 -7.23 -10.26
N TYR A 92 -9.17 -6.15 -11.04
CA TYR A 92 -9.67 -6.11 -12.41
C TYR A 92 -8.88 -7.05 -13.33
N LEU A 93 -7.56 -7.17 -13.11
CA LEU A 93 -6.74 -8.12 -13.84
C LEU A 93 -7.22 -9.55 -13.61
N ARG A 94 -7.41 -9.96 -12.37
CA ARG A 94 -7.93 -11.30 -12.03
C ARG A 94 -9.32 -11.54 -12.62
N LYS A 95 -10.19 -10.52 -12.64
CA LYS A 95 -11.54 -10.63 -13.22
C LYS A 95 -11.48 -10.81 -14.75
N ALA A 96 -10.59 -10.10 -15.43
CA ALA A 96 -10.41 -10.20 -16.88
C ALA A 96 -9.64 -11.45 -17.30
N ARG A 97 -8.75 -11.96 -16.43
CA ARG A 97 -7.90 -13.14 -16.66
C ARG A 97 -7.89 -14.02 -15.40
N PRO A 98 -8.89 -14.91 -15.24
CA PRO A 98 -9.06 -15.72 -14.02
C PRO A 98 -7.95 -16.75 -13.75
N GLY A 99 -7.11 -17.05 -14.74
CA GLY A 99 -5.99 -17.99 -14.63
C GLY A 99 -4.61 -17.36 -14.88
N ALA A 100 -4.53 -16.03 -14.83
CA ALA A 100 -3.26 -15.30 -14.79
C ALA A 100 -2.73 -15.20 -13.36
#